data_AF-W4RJ77-F1
#
_entry.id   AF-W4RJ77-F1
#
_cell.length_a   1.000
_cell.length_b   1.000
_cell.length_c   1.000
_cell.angle_alpha   90.00
_cell.angle_beta   90.00
_cell.angle_gamma   90.00
#
_symmetry.space_group_name_H-M   'P 1'
#
loop_
_entity.id
_entity.type
_entity.pdbx_description
1 polymer ?
#
loop_
_entity_poly.entity_id
_entity_poly.type
_entity_poly.pdbx_seq_one_letter_code
_entity_poly.pdbx_strand_id
1 'polypeptide(L)'
;MDLLSKTRKINALLQKAAGKPVNFKEMSETLSEVIEANIFVVSRRGKLLGLGINQQIENDRMVKMLEDRQFPEEYTKNLFNIQETSPNLDVESEYTAFPVENKELFKNGLKTIVPIIAAVSV
;
A
#
# COMPACT_ATOMS: atom_id res chain seq x y z
N MET A 1 13.13 13.04 -9.07
CA MET A 1 12.21 13.70 -10.02
C MET A 1 11.50 14.85 -9.33
N ASP A 2 11.16 15.94 -10.02
CA ASP A 2 10.28 16.97 -9.46
C ASP A 2 8.82 16.49 -9.41
N LEU A 3 7.98 17.21 -8.65
CA LEU A 3 6.58 16.82 -8.45
C LEU A 3 5.79 16.79 -9.77
N LEU A 4 6.06 17.72 -10.69
CA LEU A 4 5.39 17.77 -11.98
C LEU A 4 5.70 16.54 -12.84
N SER A 5 6.96 16.08 -12.86
CA SER A 5 7.32 14.87 -13.59
C SER A 5 6.69 13.63 -12.96
N LYS A 6 6.63 13.59 -11.61
CA LYS A 6 5.97 12.53 -10.85
C LYS A 6 4.48 12.42 -11.22
N THR A 7 3.74 13.53 -11.22
CA THR A 7 2.30 13.53 -11.57
C THR A 7 2.06 13.21 -13.04
N ARG A 8 2.90 13.69 -13.96
CA ARG A 8 2.82 13.34 -15.39
C ARG A 8 3.00 11.84 -15.63
N LYS A 9 3.91 11.19 -14.92
CA LYS A 9 4.13 9.74 -15.02
C LYS A 9 2.90 8.94 -14.58
N ILE A 10 2.30 9.32 -13.46
CA ILE A 10 1.05 8.71 -12.98
C ILE A 10 -0.09 8.91 -14.01
N ASN A 11 -0.25 10.12 -14.53
CA ASN A 11 -1.29 10.39 -15.54
C ASN A 11 -1.09 9.59 -16.82
N ALA A 12 0.14 9.44 -17.30
CA ALA A 12 0.44 8.66 -18.49
C ALA A 12 0.08 7.17 -18.31
N LEU A 13 0.33 6.61 -17.11
CA LEU A 13 -0.11 5.26 -16.77
C LEU A 13 -1.65 5.14 -16.85
N LEU A 14 -2.38 6.05 -16.21
CA LEU A 14 -3.84 6.02 -16.18
C LEU A 14 -4.45 6.12 -17.59
N GLN A 15 -3.89 6.98 -18.44
CA GLN A 15 -4.32 7.12 -19.83
C GLN A 15 -4.08 5.84 -20.66
N LYS A 16 -2.96 5.13 -20.43
CA LYS A 16 -2.68 3.85 -21.12
C LYS A 16 -3.57 2.70 -20.66
N ALA A 17 -4.02 2.75 -19.40
CA ALA A 17 -4.93 1.79 -18.80
C ALA A 17 -6.40 2.05 -19.16
N ALA A 18 -6.75 3.24 -19.66
CA ALA A 18 -8.11 3.60 -20.03
C ALA A 18 -8.71 2.61 -21.05
N GLY A 19 -9.91 2.13 -20.78
CA GLY A 19 -10.61 1.14 -21.61
C GLY A 19 -10.10 -0.30 -21.49
N LYS A 20 -9.12 -0.56 -20.61
CA LYS A 20 -8.62 -1.92 -20.31
C LYS A 20 -8.95 -2.33 -18.88
N PRO A 21 -8.99 -3.64 -18.56
CA PRO A 21 -9.05 -4.09 -17.18
C PRO A 21 -7.90 -3.50 -16.36
N VAL A 22 -8.20 -3.11 -15.12
CA VAL A 22 -7.22 -2.51 -14.21
C VAL A 22 -6.12 -3.52 -13.88
N ASN A 23 -4.86 -3.12 -14.10
CA ASN A 23 -3.69 -3.90 -13.72
C ASN A 23 -3.05 -3.33 -12.45
N PHE A 24 -3.47 -3.85 -11.29
CA PHE A 24 -2.96 -3.38 -9.99
C PHE A 24 -1.46 -3.59 -9.81
N LYS A 25 -0.85 -4.57 -10.50
CA LYS A 25 0.60 -4.80 -10.43
C LYS A 25 1.35 -3.63 -11.05
N GLU A 26 1.06 -3.31 -12.31
CA GLU A 26 1.70 -2.20 -13.04
C GLU A 26 1.47 -0.85 -12.35
N MET A 27 0.28 -0.65 -11.78
CA MET A 27 -0.03 0.53 -10.97
C MET A 27 0.85 0.61 -9.72
N SER A 28 0.97 -0.48 -8.96
CA SER A 28 1.75 -0.48 -7.72
C SER A 28 3.24 -0.28 -7.99
N GLU A 29 3.78 -0.87 -9.05
CA GLU A 29 5.16 -0.68 -9.49
C GLU A 29 5.43 0.78 -9.87
N THR A 30 4.54 1.39 -10.66
CA THR A 30 4.68 2.80 -11.06
C THR A 30 4.59 3.74 -9.86
N LEU A 31 3.64 3.50 -8.95
CA LEU A 31 3.51 4.30 -7.73
C LEU A 31 4.73 4.14 -6.82
N SER A 32 5.27 2.93 -6.71
CA SER A 32 6.48 2.63 -5.92
C SER A 32 7.69 3.40 -6.41
N GLU A 33 7.85 3.53 -7.73
CA GLU A 33 8.92 4.32 -8.32
C GLU A 33 8.70 5.83 -8.10
N VAL A 34 7.48 6.31 -8.29
CA VAL A 34 7.16 7.75 -8.21
C VAL A 34 7.21 8.27 -6.77
N ILE A 35 6.65 7.52 -5.83
CA ILE A 35 6.58 7.87 -4.39
C ILE A 35 7.91 7.53 -3.69
N GLU A 36 8.73 6.66 -4.29
CA GLU A 36 10.00 6.19 -3.72
C GLU A 36 9.77 5.42 -2.40
N ALA A 37 8.74 4.57 -2.38
CA ALA A 37 8.33 3.79 -1.22
C ALA A 37 7.74 2.43 -1.63
N ASN A 38 7.67 1.48 -0.69
CA ASN A 38 6.93 0.23 -0.90
C ASN A 38 5.42 0.51 -0.97
N ILE A 39 4.75 -0.06 -1.97
CA ILE A 39 3.31 0.12 -2.23
C ILE A 39 2.58 -1.22 -2.15
N PHE A 40 1.53 -1.25 -1.34
CA PHE A 40 0.63 -2.39 -1.17
C PHE A 40 -0.80 -1.96 -1.47
N VAL A 41 -1.40 -2.52 -2.51
CA VAL A 41 -2.83 -2.30 -2.80
C VAL A 41 -3.62 -3.45 -2.22
N VAL A 42 -4.35 -3.18 -1.14
CA VAL A 42 -5.03 -4.21 -0.35
C VAL A 42 -6.55 -4.09 -0.54
N SER A 43 -7.20 -5.22 -0.80
CA SER A 43 -8.66 -5.28 -0.91
C SER A 43 -9.34 -5.23 0.46
N ARG A 44 -10.68 -5.12 0.45
CA ARG A 44 -11.48 -5.14 1.68
C ARG A 44 -11.38 -6.39 2.54
N ARG A 45 -10.90 -7.49 1.98
CA ARG A 45 -10.75 -8.76 2.69
C ARG A 45 -9.28 -9.15 2.87
N GLY A 46 -8.35 -8.21 2.68
CA GLY A 46 -6.92 -8.43 2.92
C GLY A 46 -6.16 -9.01 1.74
N LYS A 47 -6.86 -9.38 0.65
CA LYS A 47 -6.18 -9.83 -0.58
C LYS A 47 -5.27 -8.72 -1.12
N LEU A 48 -4.01 -9.06 -1.38
CA LEU A 48 -3.03 -8.18 -2.00
C LEU A 48 -3.28 -8.14 -3.52
N LEU A 49 -3.88 -7.04 -3.99
CA LEU A 49 -4.21 -6.82 -5.39
C LEU A 49 -2.98 -6.44 -6.21
N GLY A 50 -2.11 -5.61 -5.63
CA GLY A 50 -0.91 -5.08 -6.28
C GLY A 50 0.21 -4.84 -5.28
N LEU A 51 1.44 -4.97 -5.76
CA LEU A 51 2.67 -4.85 -4.98
C LEU A 51 3.73 -4.11 -5.81
N GLY A 52 4.34 -3.08 -5.22
CA GLY A 52 5.56 -2.46 -5.72
C GLY A 52 6.58 -2.39 -4.58
N ILE A 53 7.77 -2.96 -4.78
CA ILE A 53 8.84 -2.95 -3.78
C ILE A 53 9.93 -2.00 -4.27
N ASN A 54 10.21 -0.97 -3.48
CA ASN A 54 11.32 -0.04 -3.68
C ASN A 54 12.50 -0.40 -2.76
N GLN A 55 12.21 -0.87 -1.54
CA GLN A 55 13.19 -1.28 -0.54
C GLN A 55 12.90 -2.72 -0.11
N GLN A 56 13.94 -3.56 -0.15
CA GLN A 56 13.81 -4.97 0.19
C GLN A 56 13.33 -5.16 1.62
N ILE A 57 12.44 -6.13 1.81
CA ILE A 57 11.84 -6.45 3.11
C ILE A 57 12.54 -7.70 3.64
N GLU A 58 13.32 -7.54 4.69
CA GLU A 58 14.07 -8.63 5.33
C GLU A 58 13.27 -9.19 6.51
N ASN A 59 12.13 -9.82 6.22
CA ASN A 59 11.26 -10.40 7.24
C ASN A 59 10.47 -11.60 6.72
N ASP A 60 10.75 -12.78 7.26
CA ASP A 60 10.14 -14.04 6.80
C ASP A 60 8.62 -14.03 6.85
N ARG A 61 8.02 -13.39 7.86
CA ARG A 61 6.56 -13.28 7.96
C ARG A 61 5.98 -12.38 6.89
N MET A 62 6.57 -11.19 6.66
CA MET A 62 6.14 -10.32 5.58
C MET A 62 6.35 -10.99 4.23
N VAL A 63 7.48 -11.64 4.01
CA VAL A 63 7.76 -12.42 2.78
C VAL A 63 6.64 -13.43 2.57
N LYS A 64 6.31 -14.23 3.59
CA LYS A 64 5.20 -15.18 3.53
C LYS A 64 3.86 -14.52 3.23
N MET A 65 3.53 -13.38 3.85
CA MET A 65 2.29 -12.64 3.54
C MET A 65 2.23 -12.15 2.08
N LEU A 66 3.38 -11.75 1.52
CA LEU A 66 3.49 -11.33 0.13
C LEU A 66 3.40 -12.50 -0.84
N GLU A 67 3.98 -13.65 -0.48
CA GLU A 67 3.84 -14.92 -1.21
C GLU A 67 2.40 -15.42 -1.22
N ASP A 68 1.75 -15.46 -0.05
CA ASP A 68 0.36 -15.86 0.14
C ASP A 68 -0.62 -14.85 -0.49
N ARG A 69 -0.14 -13.65 -0.84
CA ARG A 69 -0.94 -12.51 -1.35
C ARG A 69 -2.15 -12.18 -0.47
N GLN A 70 -2.00 -12.36 0.83
CA GLN A 70 -3.11 -12.24 1.78
C GLN A 70 -2.60 -11.64 3.09
N PHE A 71 -3.21 -10.53 3.47
CA PHE A 71 -3.01 -9.93 4.79
C PHE A 71 -3.90 -10.62 5.83
N PRO A 72 -3.47 -10.70 7.09
CA PRO A 72 -4.30 -11.20 8.18
C PRO A 72 -5.65 -10.47 8.24
N GLU A 73 -6.71 -11.21 8.57
CA GLU A 73 -8.07 -10.65 8.60
C GLU A 73 -8.20 -9.54 9.65
N GLU A 74 -7.65 -9.76 10.85
CA GLU A 74 -7.64 -8.79 11.94
C GLU A 74 -6.92 -7.49 11.54
N TYR A 75 -5.74 -7.63 10.92
CA TYR A 75 -5.00 -6.49 10.35
C TYR A 75 -5.87 -5.69 9.38
N THR A 76 -6.52 -6.40 8.46
CA THR A 76 -7.37 -5.78 7.43
C THR A 76 -8.56 -5.05 8.04
N LYS A 77 -9.22 -5.63 9.04
CA LYS A 77 -10.36 -4.99 9.74
C LYS A 77 -9.93 -3.68 10.39
N ASN A 78 -8.76 -3.63 11.00
CA ASN A 78 -8.26 -2.41 11.64
C ASN A 78 -7.95 -1.31 10.63
N LEU A 79 -7.43 -1.65 9.44
CA LEU A 79 -7.25 -0.67 8.35
C LEU A 79 -8.57 0.00 7.92
N PHE A 80 -9.71 -0.71 8.01
CA PHE A 80 -11.02 -0.14 7.66
C PHE A 80 -11.52 0.94 8.61
N ASN A 81 -10.98 1.02 9.82
CA ASN A 81 -11.34 2.06 10.77
C ASN A 81 -10.69 3.41 10.42
N ILE A 82 -9.69 3.42 9.53
CA ILE A 82 -8.99 4.63 9.10
C ILE A 82 -9.76 5.26 7.94
N GLN A 83 -10.44 6.38 8.23
CA GLN A 83 -11.31 7.06 7.26
C GLN A 83 -10.60 8.13 6.43
N GLU A 84 -9.46 8.63 6.91
CA GLU A 84 -8.67 9.67 6.26
C GLU A 84 -7.20 9.25 6.12
N THR A 85 -6.46 9.96 5.27
CA THR A 85 -5.03 9.67 5.10
C THR A 85 -4.31 9.84 6.43
N SER A 86 -3.62 8.78 6.86
CA SER A 86 -2.85 8.75 8.10
C SER A 86 -1.36 8.61 7.76
N PRO A 87 -0.62 9.72 7.66
CA PRO A 87 0.78 9.72 7.23
C PRO A 87 1.74 9.48 8.40
N ASN A 88 2.92 8.93 8.07
CA ASN A 88 4.07 8.79 8.98
C ASN A 88 3.74 8.09 10.31
N LEU A 89 2.84 7.10 10.28
CA LEU A 89 2.58 6.24 11.42
C LEU A 89 3.84 5.47 11.77
N ASP A 90 4.23 5.57 13.03
CA ASP A 90 5.28 4.76 13.60
C ASP A 90 4.77 3.36 13.96
N VAL A 91 5.65 2.57 14.55
CA VAL A 91 5.36 1.19 14.91
C VAL A 91 4.56 1.06 16.22
N GLU A 92 4.45 2.13 17.00
CA GLU A 92 3.79 2.19 18.31
C GLU A 92 2.36 2.74 18.23
N SER A 93 1.95 3.32 17.10
CA SER A 93 0.61 3.84 16.87
C SER A 93 -0.48 2.84 17.26
N GLU A 94 -1.53 3.30 17.94
CA GLU A 94 -2.73 2.48 18.26
C GLU A 94 -3.47 2.01 16.99
N TYR A 95 -3.21 2.69 15.86
CA TYR A 95 -3.68 2.32 14.52
C TYR A 95 -2.68 1.43 13.76
N THR A 96 -1.58 1.04 14.39
CA THR A 96 -0.66 0.05 13.83
C THR A 96 -1.42 -1.27 13.76
N ALA A 97 -1.83 -1.64 12.56
CA ALA A 97 -2.53 -2.91 12.36
C ALA A 97 -1.61 -4.12 12.61
N PHE A 98 -0.32 -3.91 12.92
CA PHE A 98 0.65 -4.97 13.18
C PHE A 98 0.57 -5.48 14.61
N PRO A 99 0.63 -6.82 14.80
CA PRO A 99 0.82 -7.38 16.12
C PRO A 99 2.16 -6.92 16.71
N VAL A 100 2.14 -6.69 18.02
CA VAL A 100 3.22 -6.20 18.89
C VAL A 100 4.58 -6.88 18.65
N GLU A 101 4.56 -8.12 18.15
CA GLU A 101 5.71 -8.97 17.82
C GLU A 101 6.55 -8.50 16.62
N ASN A 102 6.04 -7.59 15.77
CA ASN A 102 6.76 -7.08 14.60
C ASN A 102 7.37 -5.67 14.83
N LYS A 103 7.35 -5.16 16.06
CA LYS A 103 7.76 -3.78 16.38
C LYS A 103 9.23 -3.49 16.07
N GLU A 104 10.11 -4.46 16.29
CA GLU A 104 11.55 -4.28 16.10
C GLU A 104 11.96 -4.09 14.63
N LEU A 105 11.17 -4.64 13.69
CA LEU A 105 11.46 -4.57 12.26
C LEU A 105 11.10 -3.25 11.60
N PHE A 106 10.17 -2.51 12.19
CA PHE A 106 9.71 -1.23 11.66
C PHE A 106 10.04 -0.08 12.63
N LYS A 107 11.00 -0.29 13.53
CA LYS A 107 11.41 0.70 14.55
C LYS A 107 11.78 2.06 13.93
N ASN A 108 12.31 2.05 12.70
CA ASN A 108 12.61 3.24 11.89
C ASN A 108 11.73 3.38 10.63
N GLY A 109 10.78 2.46 10.42
CA GLY A 109 9.97 2.38 9.21
C GLY A 109 8.68 3.18 9.35
N LEU A 110 8.61 4.32 8.66
CA LEU A 110 7.39 5.13 8.58
C LEU A 110 6.38 4.49 7.63
N LYS A 111 5.10 4.60 7.98
CA LYS A 111 4.00 4.06 7.18
C LYS A 111 2.97 5.15 6.90
N THR A 112 2.40 5.13 5.70
CA THR A 112 1.30 6.02 5.33
C THR A 112 0.15 5.17 4.84
N ILE A 113 -1.03 5.34 5.46
CA ILE A 113 -2.25 4.63 5.07
C ILE A 113 -3.14 5.63 4.33
N VAL A 114 -3.51 5.29 3.10
CA VAL A 114 -4.39 6.10 2.25
C VAL A 114 -5.64 5.29 1.92
N PRO A 115 -6.80 5.62 2.50
CA PRO A 115 -8.05 4.95 2.17
C PRO A 115 -8.42 5.12 0.69
N ILE A 116 -8.77 4.03 0.01
CA ILE A 116 -9.25 4.07 -1.38
C ILE A 116 -10.78 4.07 -1.36
N ILE A 117 -11.36 5.24 -1.60
CA ILE A 117 -12.81 5.44 -1.66
C ILE A 117 -13.24 5.48 -3.12
N ALA A 118 -14.10 4.57 -3.53
CA ALA A 118 -14.80 4.69 -4.81
C ALA A 118 -15.99 5.63 -4.61
N ALA A 119 -16.12 6.65 -5.45
CA ALA A 119 -17.35 7.43 -5.51
C ALA A 119 -18.49 6.49 -5.90
N VAL A 120 -19.52 6.39 -5.06
CA VAL A 120 -20.78 5.78 -5.45
C VAL A 120 -21.43 6.77 -6.42
N SER A 121 -21.42 6.44 -7.71
CA SER A 121 -22.25 7.16 -8.68
C SER A 121 -23.71 6.91 -8.28
N VAL A 122 -24.36 7.94 -7.75
CA VAL A 122 -25.80 7.99 -7.51
C VAL A 122 -26.51 8.27 -8.84
#